data_AF-A0A2V7VY67-F1
#
_entry.id   AF-A0A2V7VY67-F1
#
_cell.length_a   1.000
_cell.length_b   1.000
_cell.length_c   1.000
_cell.angle_alpha   90.00
_cell.angle_beta   90.00
_cell.angle_gamma   90.00
#
_symmetry.space_group_name_H-M   'P 1'
#
loop_
_entity.id
_entity.type
_entity.pdbx_description
1 polymer ?
#
loop_
_entity_poly.entity_id
_entity_poly.type
_entity_poly.pdbx_seq_one_letter_code
_entity_poly.pdbx_strand_id
1 'polypeptide(L)'
;MIRVEFSQEKVRNGDSLTGRVVWTASGKKQPRKIEAICRWRIEGKGRKKETIVDQELGLDVGSRTEVSVPFDFTIPLPGPLSYDGKLFRVIWEIVGRADLPFAIDEVETKVFTVVPRPWNPDDWKELEEEHEEEIERETEELRSENEE
;
A
#
# COMPACT_ATOMS: atom_id res chain seq x y z
N MET A 1 -9.64 -12.33 18.32
CA MET A 1 -10.15 -11.01 17.88
C MET A 1 -8.99 -10.26 17.29
N ILE A 2 -9.11 -9.85 16.03
CA ILE A 2 -8.13 -9.01 15.34
C ILE A 2 -8.58 -7.55 15.31
N ARG A 3 -7.64 -6.62 15.38
CA ARG A 3 -7.85 -5.16 15.31
C ARG A 3 -6.75 -4.52 14.49
N VAL A 4 -7.08 -3.44 13.80
CA VAL A 4 -6.15 -2.62 13.03
C VAL A 4 -6.06 -1.23 13.66
N GLU A 5 -4.86 -0.82 14.02
CA GLU A 5 -4.58 0.48 14.66
C GLU A 5 -3.56 1.24 13.82
N PHE A 6 -3.85 2.50 13.48
CA PHE A 6 -2.90 3.40 12.85
C PHE A 6 -3.23 4.85 13.23
N SER A 7 -2.21 5.70 13.17
CA SER A 7 -2.24 7.07 13.73
C SER A 7 -2.97 8.08 12.86
N GLN A 8 -3.06 7.85 11.55
CA GLN A 8 -3.55 8.82 10.58
C GLN A 8 -4.61 8.19 9.67
N GLU A 9 -5.79 8.80 9.59
CA GLU A 9 -6.85 8.40 8.66
C GLU A 9 -6.72 9.06 7.29
N LYS A 10 -5.73 9.94 7.14
CA LYS A 10 -5.44 10.68 5.92
C LYS A 10 -3.94 10.82 5.72
N VAL A 11 -3.45 10.40 4.55
CA VAL A 11 -2.03 10.42 4.15
C VAL A 11 -1.91 10.93 2.71
N ARG A 12 -0.74 11.43 2.32
CA ARG A 12 -0.50 11.80 0.93
C ARG A 12 0.14 10.65 0.16
N ASN A 13 0.02 10.65 -1.16
CA ASN A 13 0.86 9.77 -1.97
C ASN A 13 2.34 10.17 -1.79
N GLY A 14 3.20 9.17 -1.60
CA GLY A 14 4.60 9.33 -1.23
C GLY A 14 4.85 9.34 0.28
N ASP A 15 3.83 9.57 1.12
CA ASP A 15 3.98 9.48 2.58
C ASP A 15 3.91 8.01 3.05
N SER A 16 4.43 7.75 4.25
CA SER A 16 4.27 6.45 4.92
C SER A 16 3.11 6.43 5.91
N LEU A 17 2.41 5.30 5.96
CA LEU A 17 1.36 5.00 6.94
C LEU A 17 1.87 3.95 7.92
N THR A 18 2.07 4.38 9.16
CA THR A 18 2.54 3.52 10.25
C THR A 18 1.40 3.05 11.14
N GLY A 19 1.48 1.81 11.61
CA GLY A 19 0.51 1.26 12.54
C GLY A 19 0.85 -0.14 13.00
N ARG A 20 -0.18 -0.87 13.44
CA ARG A 20 -0.07 -2.26 13.82
C ARG A 20 -1.38 -3.00 13.67
N VAL A 21 -1.27 -4.30 13.40
CA VAL A 21 -2.36 -5.26 13.56
C VAL A 21 -2.19 -5.97 14.89
N VAL A 22 -3.23 -5.99 15.72
CA VAL A 22 -3.22 -6.65 17.02
C VAL A 22 -4.22 -7.79 16.98
N TRP A 23 -3.75 -8.99 17.26
CA TRP A 23 -4.59 -10.16 17.45
C TRP A 23 -4.54 -10.61 18.89
N THR A 24 -5.70 -10.75 19.52
CA THR A 24 -5.86 -11.29 20.87
C THR A 24 -6.57 -12.63 20.81
N ALA A 25 -6.00 -13.64 21.47
CA ALA A 25 -6.55 -14.98 21.54
C ALA A 25 -7.93 -14.99 22.20
N SER A 26 -8.87 -15.71 21.58
CA SER A 26 -10.15 -16.07 22.19
C SER A 26 -10.15 -17.58 22.44
N GLY A 27 -9.93 -17.96 23.70
CA GLY A 27 -9.81 -19.35 24.11
C GLY A 27 -8.46 -19.98 23.73
N LYS A 28 -8.49 -21.22 23.20
CA LYS A 28 -7.30 -22.01 22.87
C LYS A 28 -6.81 -21.88 21.42
N LYS A 29 -7.37 -20.93 20.66
CA LYS A 29 -7.01 -20.73 19.24
C LYS A 29 -5.60 -20.13 19.14
N GLN A 30 -4.82 -20.57 18.17
CA GLN A 30 -3.48 -20.06 17.87
C GLN A 30 -3.34 -19.83 16.36
N PRO A 31 -3.10 -18.60 15.88
CA PRO A 31 -2.92 -18.32 14.46
C PRO A 31 -1.64 -18.95 13.94
N ARG A 32 -1.69 -19.39 12.69
CA ARG A 32 -0.48 -19.81 11.94
C ARG A 32 0.34 -18.62 11.49
N LYS A 33 -0.34 -17.53 11.14
CA LYS A 33 0.24 -16.25 10.75
C LYS A 33 -0.74 -15.12 11.00
N ILE A 34 -0.21 -13.92 11.19
CA ILE A 34 -0.97 -12.67 11.18
C ILE A 34 -0.37 -11.77 10.11
N GLU A 35 -1.22 -11.16 9.29
CA GLU A 35 -0.82 -10.34 8.16
C GLU A 35 -1.41 -8.94 8.31
N ALA A 36 -0.59 -7.92 8.05
CA ALA A 36 -1.05 -6.57 7.78
C ALA A 36 -0.88 -6.30 6.29
N ILE A 37 -1.95 -5.94 5.59
CA ILE A 37 -1.93 -5.76 4.13
C ILE A 37 -2.41 -4.34 3.82
N CYS A 38 -1.59 -3.56 3.14
CA CYS A 38 -2.00 -2.30 2.54
C CYS A 38 -2.49 -2.57 1.12
N ARG A 39 -3.74 -2.19 0.83
CA ARG A 39 -4.28 -2.32 -0.51
C ARG A 39 -5.24 -1.20 -0.85
N TRP A 40 -5.51 -1.06 -2.13
CA TRP A 40 -6.63 -0.27 -2.62
C TRP A 40 -7.52 -1.10 -3.53
N ARG A 41 -8.79 -0.70 -3.62
CA ARG A 41 -9.77 -1.33 -4.51
C ARG A 41 -10.73 -0.32 -5.11
N ILE A 42 -11.22 -0.64 -6.31
CA ILE A 42 -12.29 0.09 -6.97
C ILE A 42 -13.60 -0.64 -6.70
N GLU A 43 -14.56 0.11 -6.17
CA GLU A 43 -15.94 -0.33 -5.95
C GLU A 43 -16.90 0.49 -6.82
N GLY A 44 -17.87 -0.14 -7.48
CA GLY A 44 -18.83 0.55 -8.33
C GLY A 44 -19.58 -0.39 -9.28
N LYS A 45 -20.40 0.17 -10.17
CA LYS A 45 -21.19 -0.60 -11.15
C LYS A 45 -20.38 -1.23 -12.29
N GLY A 46 -19.09 -0.86 -12.40
CA GLY A 46 -18.18 -1.33 -13.44
C GLY A 46 -17.27 -2.48 -12.98
N ARG A 47 -16.05 -2.50 -13.52
CA ARG A 47 -15.05 -3.52 -13.21
C ARG A 47 -14.50 -3.31 -11.80
N LYS A 48 -14.54 -4.37 -10.99
CA LYS A 48 -13.82 -4.43 -9.71
C LYS A 48 -12.34 -4.63 -9.99
N LYS A 49 -11.49 -3.85 -9.34
CA LYS A 49 -10.03 -4.03 -9.34
C LYS A 49 -9.55 -3.88 -7.91
N GLU A 50 -8.61 -4.71 -7.51
CA GLU A 50 -7.91 -4.62 -6.23
C GLU A 50 -6.40 -4.72 -6.51
N THR A 51 -5.59 -4.05 -5.72
CA THR A 51 -4.14 -4.13 -5.80
C THR A 51 -3.55 -4.01 -4.40
N ILE A 52 -2.76 -5.02 -4.02
CA ILE A 52 -1.94 -5.00 -2.82
C ILE A 52 -0.74 -4.11 -3.14
N VAL A 53 -0.51 -3.13 -2.27
CA VAL A 53 0.63 -2.22 -2.35
C VAL A 53 1.80 -2.80 -1.58
N ASP A 54 1.53 -3.27 -0.37
CA ASP A 54 2.56 -3.80 0.52
C ASP A 54 1.93 -4.72 1.58
N GLN A 55 2.76 -5.54 2.22
CA GLN A 55 2.33 -6.51 3.21
C GLN A 55 3.42 -6.80 4.25
N GLU A 56 3.03 -6.81 5.52
CA GLU A 56 3.85 -7.27 6.64
C GLU A 56 3.33 -8.58 7.24
N LEU A 57 4.27 -9.43 7.67
CA LEU A 57 4.00 -10.78 8.17
C LEU A 57 4.51 -10.97 9.60
N GLY A 58 3.58 -11.22 10.51
CA GLY A 58 3.88 -11.76 11.84
C GLY A 58 3.96 -13.28 11.81
N LEU A 59 5.18 -13.80 11.76
CA LEU A 59 5.48 -15.22 11.93
C LEU A 59 5.77 -15.56 13.40
N ASP A 60 5.69 -16.84 13.74
CA ASP A 60 5.96 -17.36 15.08
C ASP A 60 5.06 -16.76 16.19
N VAL A 61 3.76 -16.87 15.96
CA VAL A 61 2.70 -16.38 16.86
C VAL A 61 2.71 -17.14 18.22
N GLY A 62 3.35 -18.32 18.25
CA GLY A 62 3.58 -19.13 19.46
C GLY A 62 2.33 -19.39 20.29
N SER A 63 2.52 -19.67 21.58
CA SER A 63 1.44 -19.77 22.58
C SER A 63 1.00 -18.41 23.13
N ARG A 64 1.30 -17.31 22.44
CA ARG A 64 1.02 -15.97 22.93
C ARG A 64 -0.49 -15.70 22.91
N THR A 65 -0.97 -15.10 23.99
CA THR A 65 -2.37 -14.65 24.10
C THR A 65 -2.63 -13.37 23.31
N GLU A 66 -1.57 -12.64 22.95
CA GLU A 66 -1.64 -11.44 22.14
C GLU A 66 -0.42 -11.37 21.23
N VAL A 67 -0.64 -11.03 19.96
CA VAL A 67 0.42 -10.82 18.98
C VAL A 67 0.15 -9.52 18.24
N SER A 68 1.20 -8.71 18.10
CA SER A 68 1.16 -7.44 17.39
C SER A 68 2.14 -7.48 16.23
N VAL A 69 1.66 -7.11 15.05
CA VAL A 69 2.42 -6.98 13.81
C VAL A 69 2.49 -5.49 13.48
N PRO A 70 3.61 -4.79 13.77
CA PRO A 70 3.78 -3.41 13.34
C PRO A 70 3.92 -3.35 11.82
N PHE A 71 3.54 -2.23 11.22
CA PHE A 71 3.74 -1.97 9.81
C PHE A 71 4.12 -0.51 9.56
N ASP A 72 4.85 -0.28 8.48
CA ASP A 72 5.23 1.02 7.95
C ASP A 72 5.15 0.97 6.42
N PHE A 73 3.99 1.34 5.87
CA PHE A 73 3.70 1.20 4.45
C PHE A 73 3.88 2.51 3.71
N THR A 74 4.73 2.53 2.69
CA THR A 74 4.89 3.70 1.82
C THR A 74 3.79 3.73 0.76
N ILE A 75 3.03 4.82 0.68
CA ILE A 75 2.00 4.98 -0.35
C ILE A 75 2.68 5.36 -1.67
N PRO A 76 2.55 4.57 -2.74
CA PRO A 76 3.26 4.83 -3.98
C PRO A 76 2.81 6.14 -4.64
N LEU A 77 3.78 6.90 -5.16
CA LEU A 77 3.51 8.08 -5.99
C LEU A 77 2.61 7.80 -7.20
N PRO A 78 2.83 6.73 -8.01
CA PRO A 78 1.97 6.39 -9.15
C PRO A 78 0.63 5.72 -8.76
N GLY A 79 0.32 5.61 -7.46
CA GLY A 79 -0.92 5.01 -6.97
C GLY A 79 -2.15 5.92 -7.15
N PRO A 80 -3.38 5.35 -7.18
CA PRO A 80 -4.58 6.17 -7.29
C PRO A 80 -4.87 6.91 -5.99
N LEU A 81 -5.44 8.11 -6.09
CA LEU A 81 -5.93 8.85 -4.92
C LEU A 81 -7.28 8.28 -4.46
N SER A 82 -7.61 8.46 -3.17
CA SER A 82 -8.94 8.13 -2.67
C SER A 82 -9.99 8.97 -3.39
N TYR A 83 -11.09 8.34 -3.76
CA TYR A 83 -12.18 8.98 -4.49
C TYR A 83 -13.52 8.41 -4.04
N ASP A 84 -14.46 9.29 -3.70
CA ASP A 84 -15.84 8.92 -3.36
C ASP A 84 -16.81 9.55 -4.36
N GLY A 85 -16.94 8.90 -5.52
CA GLY A 85 -17.85 9.32 -6.58
C GLY A 85 -19.17 8.54 -6.58
N LYS A 86 -20.15 9.06 -7.33
CA LYS A 86 -21.47 8.41 -7.48
C LYS A 86 -21.43 7.09 -8.26
N LEU A 87 -20.52 6.98 -9.24
CA LEU A 87 -20.42 5.80 -10.12
C LEU A 87 -19.45 4.75 -9.60
N PHE A 88 -18.36 5.21 -8.99
CA PHE A 88 -17.33 4.35 -8.40
C PHE A 88 -16.59 5.08 -7.28
N ARG A 89 -15.91 4.29 -6.46
CA ARG A 89 -15.05 4.72 -5.37
C ARG A 89 -13.68 4.08 -5.50
N VAL A 90 -12.64 4.79 -5.09
CA VAL A 90 -11.30 4.23 -4.84
C VAL A 90 -11.09 4.22 -3.33
N ILE A 91 -11.02 3.02 -2.77
CA ILE A 91 -10.98 2.79 -1.32
C ILE A 91 -9.59 2.26 -0.98
N TRP A 92 -8.92 2.95 -0.08
CA TRP A 92 -7.65 2.54 0.52
C TRP A 92 -7.92 1.94 1.89
N GLU A 93 -7.30 0.79 2.18
CA GLU A 93 -7.56 0.06 3.41
C GLU A 93 -6.34 -0.71 3.89
N ILE A 94 -6.24 -0.82 5.22
CA ILE A 94 -5.38 -1.79 5.89
C ILE A 94 -6.24 -2.98 6.29
N VAL A 95 -5.84 -4.16 5.84
CA VAL A 95 -6.49 -5.42 6.18
C VAL A 95 -5.59 -6.18 7.15
N GLY A 96 -6.09 -6.38 8.37
CA GLY A 96 -5.53 -7.32 9.32
C GLY A 96 -6.15 -8.69 9.12
N ARG A 97 -5.35 -9.72 8.89
CA ARG A 97 -5.82 -11.12 8.75
C ARG A 97 -5.09 -12.04 9.69
N ALA A 98 -5.82 -12.86 10.45
CA ALA A 98 -5.27 -13.96 11.23
C ALA A 98 -5.73 -15.30 10.64
N ASP A 99 -4.77 -16.10 10.18
CA ASP A 99 -4.99 -17.46 9.67
C ASP A 99 -5.14 -18.42 10.85
N LEU A 100 -6.35 -18.94 11.06
CA LEU A 100 -6.65 -19.83 12.18
C LEU A 100 -6.77 -21.29 11.73
N PRO A 101 -6.04 -22.23 12.36
CA PRO A 101 -6.18 -23.64 12.03
C PRO A 101 -7.57 -24.15 12.48
N PHE A 102 -8.26 -24.84 11.57
CA PHE A 102 -9.57 -25.46 11.81
C PHE A 102 -10.67 -24.48 12.22
N ALA A 103 -10.51 -23.19 11.93
CA ALA A 103 -11.50 -22.15 12.16
C ALA A 103 -11.55 -21.20 10.96
N ILE A 104 -12.59 -20.37 10.91
CA ILE A 104 -12.67 -19.28 9.94
C ILE A 104 -11.62 -18.23 10.33
N ASP A 105 -10.86 -17.77 9.33
CA ASP A 105 -9.89 -16.69 9.50
C ASP A 105 -10.56 -15.44 10.07
N GLU A 106 -9.91 -14.79 11.03
CA GLU A 106 -10.36 -13.49 11.51
C GLU A 106 -9.80 -12.41 10.59
N VAL A 107 -10.67 -11.49 10.17
CA VAL A 107 -10.31 -10.39 9.29
C VAL A 107 -10.91 -9.10 9.84
N GLU A 108 -10.10 -8.05 9.91
CA GLU A 108 -10.53 -6.68 10.19
C GLU A 108 -10.00 -5.76 9.09
N THR A 109 -10.83 -4.84 8.62
CA THR A 109 -10.47 -3.88 7.58
C THR A 109 -10.71 -2.48 8.08
N LYS A 110 -9.69 -1.62 8.02
CA LYS A 110 -9.81 -0.20 8.37
C LYS A 110 -9.40 0.68 7.19
N VAL A 111 -10.31 1.58 6.81
CA VAL A 111 -10.16 2.47 5.65
C VAL A 111 -9.38 3.72 6.04
N PHE A 112 -8.59 4.25 5.10
CA PHE A 112 -7.95 5.54 5.21
C PHE A 112 -8.05 6.30 3.87
N THR A 113 -7.71 7.59 3.89
CA THR A 113 -7.81 8.48 2.73
C THR A 113 -6.43 8.83 2.20
N VAL A 114 -6.18 8.57 0.92
CA VAL A 114 -5.01 9.04 0.19
C VAL A 114 -5.36 10.31 -0.57
N VAL A 115 -4.61 11.37 -0.34
CA VAL A 115 -4.76 12.67 -1.02
C VAL A 115 -3.50 13.04 -1.79
N PRO A 116 -3.58 13.98 -2.76
CA PRO A 116 -2.39 14.38 -3.49
C PRO A 116 -1.41 15.08 -2.54
N ARG A 117 -0.11 14.79 -2.69
CA ARG A 117 0.95 15.62 -2.13
C ARG A 117 0.92 17.01 -2.78
N PRO A 118 1.38 18.05 -2.06
CA PRO A 118 1.61 19.35 -2.66
C PRO A 118 2.54 19.21 -3.87
N TRP A 119 2.28 20.01 -4.90
CA TRP A 119 3.19 20.11 -6.03
C TRP A 119 4.56 20.59 -5.55
N ASN A 120 5.62 19.92 -6.02
CA ASN A 120 7.00 20.28 -5.78
C ASN A 120 7.68 20.53 -7.15
N PRO A 121 8.20 21.75 -7.42
CA PRO A 121 8.88 22.05 -8.67
C PRO A 121 10.14 21.21 -8.89
N ASP A 122 10.83 20.80 -7.83
CA ASP A 122 12.11 20.11 -7.96
C ASP A 122 11.94 18.68 -8.51
N ASP A 123 10.77 18.05 -8.33
CA ASP A 123 10.47 16.72 -8.88
C ASP A 123 10.56 16.68 -10.44
N TRP A 124 10.45 17.83 -11.09
CA TRP A 124 10.47 17.94 -12.55
C TRP A 124 11.83 18.31 -13.11
N LYS A 125 12.70 18.94 -12.32
CA LYS A 125 14.07 19.26 -12.76
C LYS A 125 14.86 17.99 -13.03
N GLU A 126 14.74 17.01 -12.13
CA GLU A 126 15.38 15.70 -12.29
C GLU A 126 14.90 15.00 -13.58
N LEU A 127 13.61 15.09 -13.90
CA LEU A 127 13.05 14.52 -15.13
C LEU A 127 13.47 15.28 -16.40
N GLU A 128 13.57 16.61 -16.33
CA GLU A 128 14.06 17.44 -17.43
C GLU A 128 15.53 17.15 -17.71
N GLU A 129 16.37 17.05 -16.68
CA GLU A 129 17.79 16.70 -16.78
C GLU A 129 17.98 15.29 -17.38
N GLU A 130 17.27 14.28 -16.87
CA GLU A 130 17.33 12.91 -17.42
C GLU A 130 16.92 12.84 -18.90
N HIS A 131 15.88 13.59 -19.28
CA HIS A 131 15.38 13.62 -20.65
C HIS A 131 16.31 14.40 -21.60
N GLU A 132 16.93 15.49 -21.12
CA GLU A 132 17.97 16.20 -21.88
C GLU A 132 19.18 15.30 -22.14
N GLU A 133 19.66 14.56 -21.13
CA GLU A 133 20.75 13.59 -21.28
C GLU A 133 20.40 12.43 -22.23
N GLU A 134 19.14 12.01 -22.30
CA GLU A 134 18.68 10.98 -23.24
C GLU A 134 18.67 11.52 -24.68
N ILE A 135 18.13 12.73 -24.89
CA ILE A 135 18.12 13.39 -26.20
C ILE A 135 19.55 13.63 -26.72
N GLU A 136 20.48 14.06 -25.87
CA GLU A 136 21.88 14.25 -26.26
C GLU A 136 22.52 12.94 -26.74
N ARG A 137 22.30 11.82 -26.01
CA ARG A 137 22.80 10.50 -26.39
C ARG A 137 22.25 10.03 -27.73
N GLU A 138 20.93 10.12 -27.95
CA GLU A 138 20.31 9.75 -29.23
C GLU A 138 20.84 10.61 -30.39
N THR A 139 21.09 11.90 -30.13
CA THR A 139 21.60 12.83 -31.14
C THR A 139 23.05 12.52 -31.52
N GLU A 140 23.89 12.12 -30.57
CA GLU A 140 25.26 11.67 -30.84
C GLU A 140 25.30 10.35 -31.63
N GLU A 141 24.46 9.37 -31.28
CA GLU A 141 24.33 8.11 -32.02
C GLU A 141 23.96 8.35 -33.49
N LEU A 142 22.93 9.17 -33.75
CA LEU A 142 22.51 9.52 -35.11
C LEU A 142 23.58 10.27 -35.92
N ARG A 143 24.46 11.04 -35.25
CA ARG A 143 25.60 11.69 -35.92
C ARG A 143 26.65 10.68 -36.33
N SER A 144 26.96 9.71 -35.46
CA SER A 144 27.94 8.67 -35.76
C SER A 144 27.50 7.73 -36.89
N GLU A 145 26.20 7.42 -37.01
CA GLU A 145 25.66 6.57 -38.08
C GLU A 145 25.67 7.23 -39.47
N ASN A 146 25.69 8.56 -39.55
CA ASN A 146 25.71 9.28 -40.83
C ASN A 146 27.14 9.59 -41.32
N GLU A 147 28.18 9.28 -40.53
CA GLU A 147 29.59 9.50 -40.87
C GLU A 147 30.31 8.21 -41.34
N GLU A 148 29.64 7.05 -41.33
CA GLU A 148 30.06 5.78 -41.97
C GLU A 148 29.46 5.58 -43.37
#